data_AF-A0AAU2SHG3-F1
#
_entry.id   AF-A0AAU2SHG3-F1
#
_cell.length_a   1.000
_cell.length_b   1.000
_cell.length_c   1.000
_cell.angle_alpha   90.00
_cell.angle_beta   90.00
_cell.angle_gamma   90.00
#
_symmetry.space_group_name_H-M   'P 1'
#
loop_
_entity.id
_entity.type
_entity.pdbx_description
1 polymer ?
#
loop_
_entity_poly.entity_id
_entity_poly.type
_entity_poly.pdbx_seq_one_letter_code
_entity_poly.pdbx_strand_id
1 'polypeptide(L)' 'MGEEPTWAELLLNFALIAAVPIVIGGALIVSLVGLTVWGTAPLRRRRRSRAADR' A
#
# COMPACT_ATOMS: atom_id res chain seq x y z
N MET A 1 -29.20 10.82 -28.28
CA MET A 1 -28.48 9.78 -29.03
C MET A 1 -27.06 9.84 -28.53
N GLY A 2 -26.65 8.90 -27.68
CA GLY A 2 -25.28 8.90 -27.17
C GLY A 2 -24.35 8.36 -28.24
N GLU A 3 -23.29 9.09 -28.57
CA GLU A 3 -22.21 8.55 -29.39
C GLU A 3 -21.75 7.20 -28.81
N GLU A 4 -21.49 6.23 -29.69
CA GLU A 4 -20.94 4.94 -29.27
C GLU A 4 -19.53 5.17 -28.71
N PRO A 5 -19.24 4.68 -27.50
CA PRO A 5 -17.94 4.89 -26.88
C PRO A 5 -16.85 4.23 -27.71
N THR A 6 -15.76 4.95 -27.92
CA THR A 6 -14.62 4.42 -28.67
C THR A 6 -13.90 3.33 -27.89
N TRP A 7 -13.18 2.44 -28.57
CA TRP A 7 -12.33 1.43 -27.91
C TRP A 7 -11.35 2.05 -26.92
N ALA A 8 -10.81 3.24 -27.22
CA ALA A 8 -9.91 3.96 -26.34
C ALA A 8 -10.59 4.40 -25.02
N GLU A 9 -11.82 4.89 -25.10
CA GLU A 9 -12.61 5.27 -23.91
C GLU A 9 -12.94 4.06 -23.04
N LEU A 10 -13.27 2.92 -23.65
CA LEU A 10 -13.51 1.66 -22.95
C LEU A 10 -12.26 1.19 -22.18
N LEU A 11 -11.09 1.19 -22.84
CA LEU A 11 -9.81 0.83 -22.24
C LEU A 11 -9.42 1.79 -21.11
N LEU A 12 -9.60 3.09 -21.31
CA LEU A 12 -9.32 4.10 -20.29
C LEU A 12 -10.21 3.91 -19.07
N ASN A 13 -11.52 3.71 -19.27
CA ASN A 13 -12.46 3.51 -18.17
C ASN A 13 -12.13 2.23 -17.39
N PHE A 14 -11.81 1.14 -18.10
CA PHE A 14 -11.35 -0.10 -17.48
C PHE A 14 -10.08 0.13 -16.64
N ALA A 15 -9.09 0.83 -17.19
CA ALA A 15 -7.85 1.14 -16.48
C ALA A 15 -8.10 1.99 -15.23
N LEU A 16 -9.00 2.98 -15.30
CA LEU A 16 -9.39 3.81 -14.16
C LEU A 16 -10.07 2.98 -13.06
N ILE A 17 -11.02 2.11 -13.43
CA ILE A 17 -11.70 1.23 -12.49
C ILE A 17 -10.71 0.25 -11.84
N ALA A 18 -9.79 -0.31 -12.63
CA ALA A 18 -8.76 -1.23 -12.14
C ALA A 18 -7.70 -0.53 -11.27
N ALA A 19 -7.40 0.74 -11.53
CA ALA A 19 -6.40 1.49 -10.77
C ALA A 19 -6.80 1.66 -9.29
N VAL A 20 -8.10 1.84 -9.00
CA VAL A 20 -8.60 2.07 -7.64
C VAL A 20 -8.19 0.94 -6.66
N PRO A 21 -8.56 -0.34 -6.88
CA PRO A 21 -8.16 -1.42 -5.98
C PRO A 21 -6.65 -1.65 -5.95
N ILE A 22 -5.93 -1.38 -7.05
CA ILE A 22 -4.46 -1.50 -7.09
C ILE A 22 -3.80 -0.48 -6.18
N VAL A 23 -4.22 0.79 -6.26
CA VAL A 23 -3.68 1.87 -5.43
C VAL A 23 -4.02 1.64 -3.96
N ILE A 24 -5.27 1.26 -3.66
CA ILE A 24 -5.70 0.94 -2.29
C ILE A 24 -4.89 -0.25 -1.75
N GLY A 25 -4.79 -1.34 -2.49
CA GLY A 25 -4.02 -2.52 -2.09
C GLY A 25 -2.55 -2.21 -1.86
N GLY A 26 -1.93 -1.46 -2.78
CA GLY A 26 -0.54 -1.02 -2.64
C GLY A 26 -0.32 -0.14 -1.40
N ALA A 27 -1.20 0.85 -1.18
CA ALA A 27 -1.13 1.72 -0.02
C ALA A 27 -1.28 0.95 1.31
N LEU A 28 -2.18 -0.03 1.36
CA LEU A 28 -2.36 -0.90 2.53
C LEU A 28 -1.11 -1.75 2.80
N ILE A 29 -0.54 -2.37 1.76
CA ILE A 29 0.69 -3.18 1.90
C ILE A 29 1.84 -2.32 2.40
N VAL A 30 2.08 -1.15 1.79
CA VAL A 30 3.14 -0.23 2.20
C VAL A 30 2.93 0.26 3.63
N SER A 31 1.69 0.58 4.01
CA SER A 31 1.35 0.99 5.37
C SER A 31 1.61 -0.13 6.38
N LEU A 32 1.24 -1.37 6.06
CA LEU A 32 1.47 -2.53 6.92
C LEU A 32 2.97 -2.84 7.09
N VAL A 33 3.73 -2.78 6.00
CA VAL A 33 5.18 -2.96 6.03
C VAL A 33 5.84 -1.85 6.84
N GLY A 34 5.47 -0.60 6.57
CA GLY A 34 5.95 0.56 7.32
C GLY A 34 5.64 0.46 8.81
N LEU A 35 4.42 0.06 9.17
CA LEU A 35 4.01 -0.15 10.57
C LEU A 35 4.78 -1.30 11.22
N THR A 36 5.01 -2.39 10.48
CA THR A 36 5.77 -3.55 10.97
C THR A 36 7.23 -3.18 11.23
N VAL A 37 7.86 -2.45 10.30
CA VAL A 37 9.22 -1.93 10.47
C VAL A 37 9.28 -0.93 11.64
N TRP A 38 8.30 -0.02 11.72
CA TRP A 38 8.21 0.95 12.81
C TRP A 38 7.98 0.29 14.16
N GLY A 39 7.20 -0.79 14.25
CA GLY A 39 7.00 -1.53 15.50
C GLY A 39 8.22 -2.35 15.91
N THR A 40 8.93 -2.94 14.95
CA THR A 40 10.12 -3.76 15.22
C THR A 40 11.37 -2.94 15.57
N ALA A 41 11.52 -1.72 15.03
CA ALA A 41 12.63 -0.83 15.34
C ALA A 41 12.78 -0.48 16.85
N PRO A 42 11.76 0.01 17.57
CA PRO A 42 11.82 0.27 19.00
C PRO A 42 11.88 -1.02 19.83
N LEU A 43 11.29 -2.13 19.38
CA LEU A 43 11.46 -3.43 20.03
C LEU A 43 12.92 -3.90 20.01
N ARG A 44 13.62 -3.71 18.89
CA ARG A 44 15.06 -4.01 18.77
C ARG A 44 15.89 -3.11 19.68
N ARG A 45 15.53 -1.83 19.82
CA ARG A 45 16.22 -0.89 20.72
C ARG A 45 16.01 -1.26 22.19
N ARG A 46 14.77 -1.56 22.61
CA ARG A 46 14.45 -1.96 24.00
C ARG A 46 15.10 -3.29 24.40
N ARG A 47 15.18 -4.27 23.47
CA ARG A 47 15.87 -5.54 23.73
C ARG A 47 17.36 -5.36 23.99
N ARG A 48 18.03 -4.45 23.26
CA ARG A 48 19.46 -4.15 23.51
C ARG A 48 19.70 -3.49 24.87
N SER A 49 18.85 -2.56 25.29
CA SER A 49 18.98 -1.94 26.62
C SER A 49 18.86 -2.97 27.75
N ARG A 50 17.86 -3.86 27.69
CA ARG A 50 17.71 -4.95 28.69
C ARG A 50 18.84 -5.98 28.68
N ALA A 51 19.54 -6.16 27.57
CA ALA A 51 20.68 -7.04 27.48
C ALA A 51 21.98 -6.38 27.96
N ALA A 52 22.04 -5.04 27.97
CA ALA A 52 23.16 -4.27 28.52
C ALA A 52 23.02 -4.03 30.04
N ASP A 53 21.80 -4.08 30.59
CA ASP A 53 21.52 -4.01 32.03
C ASP A 53 21.70 -5.36 32.77
N ARG A 54 22.08 -6.43 32.08
CA ARG A 54 22.41 -7.75 32.66
C ARG A 54 23.89 -8.03 32.51
#